data_AF-A0AAD8Y5T7-F1
#
_entry.id   AF-A0AAD8Y5T7-F1
#
_cell.length_a   1.000
_cell.length_b   1.000
_cell.length_c   1.000
_cell.angle_alpha   90.00
_cell.angle_beta   90.00
_cell.angle_gamma   90.00
#
_symmetry.space_group_name_H-M   'P 1'
#
loop_
_entity.id
_entity.type
_entity.pdbx_description
1 polymer ?
#
loop_
_entity_poly.entity_id
_entity_poly.type
_entity_poly.pdbx_seq_one_letter_code
_entity_poly.pdbx_strand_id
1 'polypeptide(L)'
;MHSWPSLYQHVHKIHHRFQAPTAMTCVYAHPLEFLVGNLLPIYLGPIITNAHPLTSYFWFAAAIIGTCKGHSGYRIFGCADPHEEHHFYYKYIYGGMYVLDFLIGTMKVSS
;
A
#
# COMPACT_ATOMS: atom_id res chain seq x y z
N MET A 1 -2.68 -4.54 10.50
CA MET A 1 -3.97 -4.30 11.19
C MET A 1 -4.93 -5.49 11.13
N HIS A 2 -4.81 -6.40 10.14
CA HIS A 2 -5.61 -7.62 10.03
C HIS A 2 -5.59 -8.58 11.22
N SER A 3 -4.49 -8.66 11.97
CA SER A 3 -4.37 -9.60 13.09
C SER A 3 -5.09 -9.14 14.37
N TRP A 4 -5.57 -7.90 14.42
CA TRP A 4 -6.18 -7.28 15.59
C TRP A 4 -7.64 -6.93 15.28
N PRO A 5 -8.63 -7.68 15.80
CA PRO A 5 -10.04 -7.56 15.39
C PRO A 5 -10.59 -6.13 15.50
N SER A 6 -10.28 -5.43 16.59
CA SER A 6 -10.75 -4.05 16.81
C SER A 6 -10.16 -3.05 15.81
N LEU A 7 -8.86 -3.16 15.50
CA LEU A 7 -8.22 -2.28 14.50
C LEU A 7 -8.72 -2.60 13.09
N TYR A 8 -8.93 -3.88 12.79
CA TYR A 8 -9.53 -4.26 11.52
C TYR A 8 -10.92 -3.65 11.36
N GLN A 9 -11.82 -3.87 12.31
CA GLN A 9 -13.22 -3.45 12.20
C GLN A 9 -13.41 -1.94 12.11
N HIS A 10 -12.64 -1.16 12.88
CA HIS A 10 -12.87 0.28 13.03
C HIS A 10 -11.96 1.15 12.16
N VAL A 11 -10.81 0.63 11.74
CA VAL A 11 -9.80 1.40 11.01
C VAL A 11 -9.64 0.81 9.60
N HIS A 12 -9.11 -0.41 9.52
CA HIS A 12 -8.65 -0.97 8.26
C HIS A 12 -9.76 -1.46 7.32
N LYS A 13 -10.94 -1.79 7.86
CA LYS A 13 -12.13 -2.11 7.05
C LYS A 13 -12.57 -0.91 6.21
N ILE A 14 -12.25 0.32 6.61
CA ILE A 14 -12.58 1.54 5.85
C ILE A 14 -11.73 1.62 4.58
N HIS A 15 -10.46 1.21 4.65
CA HIS A 15 -9.58 1.10 3.48
C HIS A 15 -10.12 0.08 2.47
N HIS A 16 -10.56 -1.09 2.93
CA HIS A 16 -11.19 -2.11 2.09
C HIS A 16 -12.66 -1.84 1.74
N ARG A 17 -13.18 -0.63 1.98
CA ARG A 17 -14.59 -0.29 1.68
C ARG A 17 -14.90 -0.41 0.19
N PHE A 18 -13.93 -0.11 -0.67
CA PHE A 18 -14.09 -0.18 -2.12
C PHE A 18 -13.43 -1.44 -2.66
N GLN A 19 -14.23 -2.38 -3.18
CA GLN A 19 -13.74 -3.64 -3.75
C GLN A 19 -12.95 -3.44 -5.05
N ALA A 20 -13.37 -2.49 -5.88
CA ALA A 20 -12.63 -2.05 -7.06
C ALA A 20 -12.13 -0.63 -6.79
N PRO A 21 -10.96 -0.48 -6.13
CA PRO A 21 -10.42 0.84 -5.93
C PRO A 21 -10.09 1.44 -7.30
N THR A 22 -10.33 2.74 -7.42
CA THR A 22 -9.86 3.54 -8.55
C THR A 22 -8.68 4.37 -8.06
N ALA A 23 -7.92 4.99 -8.97
CA ALA A 23 -6.86 5.92 -8.59
C ALA A 23 -7.36 7.02 -7.61
N MET A 24 -8.63 7.42 -7.68
CA MET A 24 -9.22 8.40 -6.77
C MET A 24 -9.45 7.86 -5.35
N THR A 25 -9.70 6.56 -5.20
CA THR A 25 -9.98 5.94 -3.90
C THR A 25 -8.77 5.22 -3.31
N CYS A 26 -7.64 5.17 -4.02
CA CYS A 26 -6.43 4.43 -3.61
C CYS A 26 -5.82 4.90 -2.28
N VAL A 27 -6.08 6.15 -1.88
CA VAL A 27 -5.62 6.71 -0.60
C VAL A 27 -6.74 6.87 0.42
N TYR A 28 -7.95 6.42 0.11
CA TYR A 28 -9.07 6.51 1.04
C TYR A 28 -8.87 5.51 2.18
N ALA A 29 -8.66 6.05 3.38
CA ALA A 29 -8.46 5.28 4.59
C ALA A 29 -8.95 6.07 5.81
N HIS A 30 -9.08 5.38 6.93
CA HIS A 30 -9.30 6.04 8.23
C HIS A 30 -8.13 6.99 8.53
N PRO A 31 -8.33 8.18 9.15
CA PRO A 31 -7.25 9.14 9.39
C PRO A 31 -5.99 8.55 10.05
N LEU A 32 -6.17 7.67 11.03
CA LEU A 32 -5.05 6.96 11.67
C LEU A 32 -4.24 6.12 10.68
N GLU A 33 -4.91 5.36 9.83
CA GLU A 33 -4.27 4.52 8.83
C GLU A 33 -3.68 5.34 7.69
N PHE A 34 -4.33 6.43 7.30
CA PHE A 34 -3.77 7.38 6.35
C PHE A 34 -2.45 7.97 6.86
N LEU A 35 -2.40 8.40 8.12
CA LEU A 35 -1.17 8.95 8.72
C LEU A 35 -0.06 7.90 8.85
N VAL A 36 -0.38 6.72 9.39
CA VAL A 36 0.63 5.70 9.75
C VAL A 36 0.98 4.78 8.58
N GLY A 37 -0.01 4.40 7.77
CA GLY A 37 0.15 3.48 6.64
C GLY A 37 0.49 4.18 5.34
N ASN A 38 -0.13 5.33 5.04
CA ASN A 38 0.07 6.00 3.75
C ASN A 38 1.17 7.06 3.83
N LEU A 39 1.13 7.97 4.80
CA LEU A 39 2.07 9.10 4.86
C LEU A 39 3.41 8.72 5.49
N LEU A 40 3.41 8.22 6.72
CA LEU A 40 4.64 8.03 7.48
C LEU A 40 5.72 7.24 6.71
N PRO A 41 5.42 6.08 6.07
CA PRO A 41 6.44 5.30 5.38
C PRO A 41 7.06 6.05 4.19
N ILE A 42 6.25 6.84 3.47
CA ILE A 42 6.70 7.65 2.33
C ILE A 42 7.58 8.81 2.80
N TYR A 43 7.23 9.45 3.92
CA TYR A 43 7.99 10.58 4.47
C TYR A 43 9.31 10.16 5.15
N LEU A 44 9.38 8.97 5.72
CA LEU A 44 10.57 8.50 6.43
C LEU A 44 11.83 8.48 5.55
N GLY A 45 11.72 8.11 4.27
CA GLY A 45 12.87 8.07 3.35
C GLY A 45 13.59 9.43 3.25
N PRO A 46 12.90 10.49 2.78
CA PRO A 46 13.47 11.84 2.74
C PRO A 46 13.93 12.40 4.09
N ILE A 47 13.18 12.13 5.17
CA ILE A 47 13.54 12.61 6.52
C ILE A 47 14.85 11.97 7.00
N ILE A 48 14.97 10.65 6.91
CA ILE A 48 16.15 9.91 7.40
C ILE A 48 17.39 10.26 6.58
N THR A 49 17.21 10.46 5.27
CA THR A 49 18.32 10.78 4.35
C THR A 49 18.64 12.27 4.27
N ASN A 50 17.84 13.12 4.92
CA ASN A 50 17.88 14.58 4.78
C ASN A 50 17.92 15.02 3.29
N ALA A 51 17.03 14.44 2.49
CA ALA A 51 17.02 14.64 1.05
C ALA A 51 16.66 16.08 0.68
N HIS A 52 17.25 16.58 -0.42
CA HIS A 52 16.88 17.86 -1.00
C HIS A 52 15.37 17.90 -1.33
N PRO A 53 14.66 19.03 -1.15
CA PRO A 53 13.21 19.11 -1.40
C PRO A 53 12.80 18.64 -2.80
N LEU A 54 13.59 18.97 -3.83
CA LEU A 54 13.34 18.51 -5.20
C LEU A 54 13.35 16.97 -5.32
N THR A 55 14.35 16.31 -4.73
CA THR A 55 14.42 14.84 -4.69
C THR A 55 13.25 14.24 -3.93
N SER A 56 12.83 14.90 -2.84
CA SER A 56 11.66 14.50 -2.05
C SER A 56 10.37 14.57 -2.87
N TYR A 57 10.18 15.62 -3.67
CA TYR A 57 9.01 15.73 -4.56
C TYR A 57 8.98 14.63 -5.62
N PHE A 58 10.11 14.30 -6.24
CA PHE A 58 10.18 13.17 -7.18
C PHE A 58 9.88 11.85 -6.49
N TRP A 59 10.39 11.64 -5.29
CA TRP A 59 10.10 10.47 -4.47
C TRP A 59 8.60 10.35 -4.14
N PHE A 60 7.96 11.43 -3.71
CA PHE A 60 6.53 11.45 -3.40
C PHE A 60 5.67 11.22 -4.65
N ALA A 61 6.02 11.82 -5.78
CA ALA A 61 5.33 11.60 -7.04
C ALA A 61 5.41 10.13 -7.48
N ALA A 62 6.61 9.53 -7.41
CA ALA A 62 6.80 8.12 -7.73
C ALA A 62 5.99 7.20 -6.82
N ALA A 63 5.95 7.50 -5.52
CA ALA A 63 5.15 6.74 -4.55
C ALA A 63 3.65 6.80 -4.86
N ILE A 64 3.10 8.00 -5.11
CA ILE A 64 1.69 8.19 -5.47
C ILE A 64 1.35 7.49 -6.79
N ILE A 65 2.20 7.60 -7.81
CA ILE A 65 2.00 6.88 -9.08
C ILE A 65 1.98 5.36 -8.85
N GLY A 66 2.88 4.85 -8.01
CA GLY A 66 2.91 3.45 -7.60
C GLY A 66 1.60 3.00 -6.94
N THR A 67 1.10 3.78 -5.97
CA THR A 67 -0.19 3.51 -5.31
C THR A 67 -1.34 3.54 -6.30
N CYS A 68 -1.43 4.56 -7.15
CA CYS A 68 -2.46 4.67 -8.18
C CYS A 68 -2.44 3.46 -9.14
N LYS A 69 -1.26 3.02 -9.56
CA LYS A 69 -1.09 1.86 -10.43
C LYS A 69 -1.69 0.60 -9.81
N GLY A 70 -1.35 0.28 -8.57
CA GLY A 70 -1.86 -0.93 -7.90
C GLY A 70 -3.33 -0.87 -7.48
N HIS A 71 -3.97 0.27 -7.69
CA HIS A 71 -5.41 0.48 -7.50
C HIS A 71 -6.10 0.93 -8.79
N SER A 72 -5.49 0.71 -9.95
CA SER A 72 -6.06 1.13 -11.22
C SER A 72 -6.92 0.04 -11.87
N GLY A 73 -6.79 -1.20 -11.40
CA GLY A 73 -7.35 -2.39 -12.07
C GLY A 73 -6.63 -2.76 -13.37
N TYR A 74 -5.58 -2.03 -13.76
CA TYR A 74 -4.78 -2.32 -14.94
C TYR A 74 -3.48 -3.03 -14.59
N ARG A 75 -3.24 -4.17 -15.24
CA ARG A 75 -1.96 -4.87 -15.21
C ARG A 75 -0.99 -4.24 -16.19
N ILE A 76 -0.34 -3.16 -15.77
CA ILE A 76 0.68 -2.49 -16.59
C ILE A 76 1.87 -3.43 -16.75
N PHE A 77 2.23 -3.76 -17.99
CA PHE A 77 3.23 -4.76 -18.38
C PHE A 77 2.93 -6.22 -17.98
N GLY A 78 1.67 -6.56 -17.66
CA GLY A 78 1.26 -7.93 -17.35
C GLY A 78 1.75 -8.47 -15.99
N CYS A 79 2.58 -7.73 -15.26
CA CYS A 79 3.03 -8.10 -13.93
C CYS A 79 1.85 -8.23 -12.95
N ALA A 80 1.97 -9.20 -12.04
CA ALA A 80 1.09 -9.30 -10.89
C ALA A 80 1.29 -8.09 -9.98
N ASP A 81 0.20 -7.47 -9.52
CA ASP A 81 0.28 -6.36 -8.57
C ASP A 81 0.13 -6.90 -7.15
N PRO A 82 1.18 -6.84 -6.30
CA PRO A 82 1.11 -7.31 -4.92
C PRO A 82 -0.04 -6.69 -4.13
N HIS A 83 -0.42 -5.45 -4.44
CA HIS A 83 -1.52 -4.79 -3.77
C HIS A 83 -2.89 -5.37 -4.17
N GLU A 84 -3.06 -5.73 -5.44
CA GLU A 84 -4.27 -6.44 -5.90
C GLU A 84 -4.35 -7.84 -5.26
N GLU A 85 -3.23 -8.55 -5.18
CA GLU A 85 -3.16 -9.86 -4.53
C GLU A 85 -3.44 -9.78 -3.02
N HIS A 86 -3.02 -8.69 -2.36
CA HIS A 86 -3.39 -8.41 -0.98
C HIS A 86 -4.91 -8.35 -0.80
N HIS A 87 -5.60 -7.61 -1.68
CA HIS A 87 -7.05 -7.50 -1.67
C HIS A 87 -7.75 -8.85 -1.92
N PHE A 88 -7.09 -9.77 -2.63
CA PHE A 88 -7.62 -11.10 -2.88
C PHE A 88 -7.42 -12.05 -1.68
N TYR A 89 -6.21 -12.11 -1.13
CA TYR A 89 -5.85 -13.05 -0.07
C TYR A 89 -6.15 -12.55 1.35
N TYR A 90 -6.31 -11.24 1.52
CA TYR A 90 -6.50 -10.48 2.76
C TYR A 90 -5.41 -10.66 3.82
N LYS A 91 -4.99 -11.88 4.16
CA LYS A 91 -4.03 -12.16 5.25
C LYS A 91 -2.58 -12.34 4.79
N TYR A 92 -2.27 -11.99 3.55
CA TYR A 92 -0.98 -12.21 2.91
C TYR A 92 -0.61 -11.01 2.04
N ILE A 93 0.68 -10.88 1.70
CA ILE A 93 1.22 -9.86 0.80
C ILE A 93 0.86 -8.45 1.30
N TYR A 94 1.44 -8.04 2.41
CA TYR A 94 1.22 -6.72 3.01
C TYR A 94 2.05 -5.62 2.34
N GLY A 95 3.16 -5.97 1.68
CA GLY A 95 4.10 -5.05 1.05
C GLY A 95 3.91 -4.95 -0.45
N GLY A 96 4.13 -3.75 -1.01
CA GLY A 96 3.98 -3.47 -2.45
C GLY A 96 5.09 -4.00 -3.37
N MET A 97 6.05 -4.78 -2.85
CA MET A 97 7.23 -5.26 -3.61
C MET A 97 7.58 -6.73 -3.31
N TYR A 98 6.76 -7.46 -2.53
CA TYR A 98 6.98 -8.85 -2.07
C TYR A 98 8.22 -9.11 -1.19
N VAL A 99 9.24 -8.24 -1.22
CA VAL A 99 10.52 -8.46 -0.51
C VAL A 99 10.31 -8.66 1.00
N LEU A 100 9.59 -7.76 1.65
CA LEU A 100 9.36 -7.87 3.09
C LEU A 100 8.48 -9.07 3.41
N ASP A 101 7.46 -9.34 2.60
CA ASP A 101 6.60 -10.51 2.77
C ASP A 101 7.34 -11.83 2.62
N PHE A 102 8.37 -11.88 1.78
CA PHE A 102 9.26 -13.03 1.67
C PHE A 102 10.07 -13.22 2.95
N LEU A 103 10.67 -12.13 3.43
CA LEU A 103 11.53 -12.16 4.62
C LEU A 103 10.76 -12.53 5.89
N ILE A 104 9.51 -12.08 6.03
CA ILE A 104 8.70 -12.30 7.23
C ILE A 104 7.68 -13.43 7.10
N GLY A 105 7.66 -14.13 5.96
CA GLY A 105 6.84 -15.33 5.75
C GLY A 105 5.35 -15.06 5.47
N THR A 106 5.02 -13.89 4.92
CA THR A 106 3.64 -13.50 4.53
C THR A 106 3.41 -13.53 3.02
N MET A 107 4.35 -14.05 2.24
CA MET A 107 4.18 -14.32 0.80
C MET A 107 3.21 -15.45 0.53
N LYS A 108 2.43 -15.32 -0.55
CA LYS A 108 1.59 -16.40 -1.09
C LYS A 108 1.58 -16.29 -2.62
N VAL A 109 2.23 -17.22 -3.31
CA VAL A 109 2.28 -17.20 -4.78
C VAL A 109 0.99 -17.84 -5.32
N SER A 110 0.30 -17.17 -6.23
CA SER A 110 -0.86 -17.76 -6.92
C SER A 110 -0.40 -18.95 -7.77
N SER A 111 -0.93 -20.15 -7.48
CA SER A 111 -0.76 -21.37 -8.27
C SER A 111 -1.57 -21.34 -9.55
#